data_AF-X0XCB4-F1
#
_entry.id   AF-X0XCB4-F1
#
_cell.length_a   1.000
_cell.length_b   1.000
_cell.length_c   1.000
_cell.angle_alpha   90.00
_cell.angle_beta   90.00
_cell.angle_gamma   90.00
#
_symmetry.space_group_name_H-M   'P 1'
#
loop_
_entity.id
_entity.type
_entity.pdbx_description
1 polymer ?
#
loop_
_entity_poly.entity_id
_entity_poly.type
_entity_poly.pdbx_seq_one_letter_code
_entity_poly.pdbx_strand_id
1 'polypeptide(L)'
;MWGSGAQLLCLCVAFWVAVMMYRGRAPLRFVAGLVLGALFAHLGWALLRVDVIAARPSLLLDPGTGYCVLFVPLGMFLAAPWREGWVDVEAFLAGALATLPLALATARLGCLLLGCCDGAGTGRVWPSRHPVALYDMTGLTLLHLVLSRAPQPFVPPAFCVGFGGLRLLLEPLRTVSQSG
;
A
#
# COMPACT_ATOMS: atom_id res chain seq x y z
N MET A 1 13.24 2.20 20.88
CA MET A 1 13.92 2.22 19.56
C MET A 1 13.83 0.89 18.79
N TRP A 2 13.20 -0.17 19.31
CA TRP A 2 13.12 -1.47 18.63
C TRP A 2 12.01 -1.56 17.55
N GLY A 3 11.09 -0.59 17.50
CA GLY A 3 9.94 -0.65 16.61
C GLY A 3 10.25 -0.41 15.13
N SER A 4 11.26 0.39 14.80
CA SER A 4 11.57 0.74 13.41
C SER A 4 12.19 -0.42 12.61
N GLY A 5 12.93 -1.32 13.27
CA GLY A 5 13.57 -2.46 12.60
C GLY A 5 12.58 -3.49 12.05
N ALA A 6 11.54 -3.83 12.82
CA ALA A 6 10.54 -4.81 12.39
C ALA A 6 9.69 -4.28 11.21
N GLN A 7 9.31 -3.00 11.24
CA GLN A 7 8.59 -2.35 10.14
C GLN A 7 9.44 -2.37 8.86
N LEU A 8 10.72 -1.99 8.97
CA LEU A 8 11.64 -1.99 7.84
C LEU A 8 11.82 -3.38 7.26
N LEU A 9 12.00 -4.39 8.12
CA LEU A 9 12.09 -5.79 7.68
C LEU A 9 10.83 -6.21 6.91
N CYS A 10 9.63 -5.93 7.44
CA CYS A 10 8.37 -6.24 6.76
C CYS A 10 8.21 -5.50 5.43
N LEU A 11 8.69 -4.25 5.32
CA LEU A 11 8.71 -3.52 4.05
C LEU A 11 9.70 -4.13 3.05
N CYS A 12 10.88 -4.55 3.49
CA CYS A 12 11.84 -5.28 2.65
C CYS A 12 11.26 -6.61 2.15
N VAL A 13 10.62 -7.37 3.03
CA VAL A 13 9.92 -8.62 2.66
C VAL A 13 8.79 -8.32 1.67
N ALA A 14 7.98 -7.29 1.92
CA ALA A 14 6.90 -6.88 1.01
C ALA A 14 7.43 -6.53 -0.39
N PHE A 15 8.54 -5.79 -0.47
CA PHE A 15 9.20 -5.48 -1.73
C PHE A 15 9.61 -6.76 -2.47
N TRP A 16 10.30 -7.68 -1.81
CA TRP A 16 10.71 -8.94 -2.43
C TRP A 16 9.54 -9.85 -2.79
N VAL A 17 8.47 -9.87 -1.99
CA VAL A 17 7.22 -10.57 -2.32
C VAL A 17 6.65 -10.03 -3.63
N ALA A 18 6.56 -8.70 -3.78
CA ALA A 18 6.09 -8.09 -5.03
C ALA A 18 6.96 -8.49 -6.23
N VAL A 19 8.29 -8.40 -6.09
CA VAL A 19 9.26 -8.75 -7.15
C VAL A 19 9.17 -10.22 -7.55
N MET A 20 9.14 -11.14 -6.57
CA MET A 20 9.09 -12.58 -6.82
C MET A 20 7.75 -13.04 -7.43
N MET A 21 6.66 -12.31 -7.15
CA MET A 21 5.34 -12.62 -7.70
C MET A 21 5.14 -12.03 -9.09
N TYR A 22 5.88 -10.99 -9.47
CA TYR A 22 5.75 -10.38 -10.79
C TYR A 22 6.34 -11.30 -11.86
N ARG A 23 5.47 -11.81 -12.74
CA ARG A 23 5.85 -12.72 -13.84
C ARG A 23 5.79 -12.07 -15.23
N GLY A 24 5.79 -10.73 -15.28
CA GLY A 24 5.73 -9.97 -16.52
C GLY A 24 7.08 -9.88 -17.24
N ARG A 25 7.06 -9.36 -18.48
CA ARG A 25 8.23 -9.30 -19.37
C ARG A 25 9.23 -8.18 -19.03
N ALA A 26 8.86 -7.23 -18.17
CA ALA A 26 9.67 -6.05 -17.87
C ALA A 26 9.97 -5.91 -16.35
N PRO A 27 10.72 -6.85 -15.74
CA PRO A 27 10.96 -6.86 -14.30
C PRO A 27 11.70 -5.61 -13.79
N LEU A 28 12.63 -5.06 -14.58
CA LEU A 28 13.33 -3.82 -14.21
C LEU A 28 12.39 -2.62 -14.16
N ARG A 29 11.43 -2.52 -15.09
CA ARG A 29 10.41 -1.46 -15.06
C ARG A 29 9.47 -1.63 -13.87
N PHE A 30 9.11 -2.87 -13.55
CA PHE A 30 8.32 -3.16 -12.37
C PHE A 30 9.04 -2.73 -11.07
N VAL A 31 10.32 -3.08 -10.92
CA VAL A 31 11.16 -2.63 -9.79
C VAL A 31 11.24 -1.11 -9.73
N ALA A 32 11.49 -0.45 -10.87
CA ALA A 32 11.48 1.02 -10.93
C ALA A 32 10.12 1.60 -10.51
N GLY A 33 9.02 0.97 -10.94
CA GLY A 33 7.66 1.33 -10.54
C GLY A 33 7.43 1.19 -9.04
N LEU A 34 7.98 0.15 -8.39
CA LEU A 34 7.88 -0.03 -6.94
C LEU A 34 8.62 1.09 -6.19
N VAL A 35 9.83 1.43 -6.65
CA VAL A 35 10.63 2.53 -6.07
C VAL A 35 9.91 3.86 -6.25
N LEU A 36 9.42 4.16 -7.45
CA LEU A 36 8.63 5.36 -7.71
C LEU A 36 7.35 5.38 -6.86
N GLY A 37 6.68 4.25 -6.69
CA GLY A 37 5.50 4.11 -5.85
C GLY A 37 5.79 4.42 -4.39
N ALA A 38 6.92 3.94 -3.86
CA ALA A 38 7.36 4.26 -2.50
C ALA A 38 7.66 5.76 -2.32
N LEU A 39 8.32 6.38 -3.32
CA LEU A 39 8.56 7.83 -3.34
C LEU A 39 7.24 8.60 -3.35
N PHE A 40 6.28 8.24 -4.22
CA PHE A 40 4.97 8.89 -4.25
C PHE A 40 4.17 8.66 -2.97
N ALA A 41 4.30 7.51 -2.31
CA ALA A 41 3.67 7.28 -1.02
C ALA A 41 4.19 8.26 0.04
N HIS A 42 5.52 8.49 0.08
CA HIS A 42 6.12 9.44 0.99
C HIS A 42 5.73 10.90 0.64
N LEU A 43 5.84 11.28 -0.63
CA LEU A 43 5.44 12.61 -1.10
C LEU A 43 3.94 12.88 -0.88
N GLY A 44 3.09 11.88 -1.08
CA GLY A 44 1.65 11.96 -0.83
C GLY A 44 1.34 12.19 0.65
N TRP A 45 2.09 11.57 1.57
CA TRP A 45 1.99 11.86 3.00
C TRP A 45 2.44 13.30 3.31
N ALA A 46 3.58 13.72 2.75
CA ALA A 46 4.09 15.08 2.93
C ALA A 46 3.09 16.14 2.44
N LEU A 47 2.45 15.90 1.28
CA LEU A 47 1.43 16.78 0.73
C LEU A 47 0.20 16.89 1.64
N LEU A 48 -0.25 15.77 2.22
CA LEU A 48 -1.38 15.74 3.17
C LEU A 48 -1.03 16.36 4.54
N ARG A 49 0.26 16.57 4.83
CA ARG A 49 0.78 17.11 6.10
C ARG A 49 1.65 18.34 5.85
N VAL A 50 1.23 19.19 4.91
CA VAL A 50 2.02 20.37 4.49
C VAL A 50 2.28 21.32 5.66
N ASP A 51 1.36 21.39 6.62
CA ASP A 51 1.47 22.12 7.88
C ASP A 51 2.66 21.62 8.72
N VAL A 52 2.79 20.30 8.85
CA VAL A 52 3.88 19.66 9.60
C VAL A 52 5.22 19.81 8.88
N ILE A 53 5.22 19.63 7.56
CA ILE A 53 6.44 19.75 6.74
C ILE A 53 6.94 21.19 6.70
N ALA A 54 6.06 22.17 6.60
CA ALA A 54 6.43 23.59 6.65
C ALA A 54 7.11 23.95 7.98
N ALA A 55 6.64 23.38 9.08
CA ALA A 55 7.26 23.57 10.40
C ALA A 55 8.60 22.82 10.56
N ARG A 56 8.79 21.68 9.88
CA ARG A 56 9.99 20.82 9.99
C ARG A 56 10.33 20.17 8.63
N PRO A 57 11.03 20.88 7.73
CA PRO A 57 11.29 20.39 6.36
C PRO A 57 12.24 19.19 6.31
N SER A 58 13.06 18.97 7.35
CA SER A 58 13.93 17.79 7.46
C SER A 58 13.15 16.47 7.49
N LEU A 59 11.87 16.48 7.85
CA LEU A 59 11.00 15.29 7.81
C LEU A 59 10.79 14.75 6.39
N LEU A 60 11.00 15.57 5.35
CA LEU A 60 10.95 15.12 3.95
C LEU A 60 12.14 14.22 3.57
N LEU A 61 13.22 14.28 4.34
CA LEU A 61 14.42 13.47 4.13
C LEU A 61 14.50 12.28 5.10
N ASP A 62 13.57 12.19 6.05
CA ASP A 62 13.55 11.13 7.04
C ASP A 62 12.72 9.94 6.51
N PRO A 63 13.37 8.82 6.15
CA PRO A 63 12.69 7.63 5.64
C PRO A 63 11.88 6.91 6.74
N GLY A 64 11.95 7.32 8.00
CA GLY A 64 11.12 6.78 9.08
C GLY A 64 9.74 7.45 9.20
N THR A 65 9.47 8.48 8.40
CA THR A 65 8.23 9.27 8.49
C THR A 65 7.06 8.63 7.75
N GLY A 66 5.92 9.32 7.69
CA GLY A 66 4.67 8.72 7.21
C GLY A 66 4.64 8.42 5.72
N TYR A 67 3.71 7.54 5.35
CA TYR A 67 3.48 7.11 3.97
C TYR A 67 1.97 7.09 3.67
N CYS A 68 1.60 7.54 2.48
CA CYS A 68 0.25 7.45 1.96
C CYS A 68 0.19 6.35 0.88
N VAL A 69 -0.22 5.14 1.30
CA VAL A 69 -0.23 3.94 0.44
C VAL A 69 -1.12 4.11 -0.80
N LEU A 70 -2.08 5.05 -0.78
CA LEU A 70 -2.93 5.39 -1.93
C LEU A 70 -2.14 5.86 -3.15
N PHE A 71 -0.94 6.40 -2.96
CA PHE A 71 -0.10 6.91 -4.03
C PHE A 71 0.85 5.86 -4.63
N VAL A 72 1.00 4.68 -4.00
CA VAL A 72 1.88 3.60 -4.50
C VAL A 72 1.56 3.19 -5.94
N PRO A 73 0.29 3.01 -6.36
CA PRO A 73 -0.03 2.59 -7.73
C PRO A 73 0.44 3.57 -8.81
N LEU A 74 0.60 4.86 -8.49
CA LEU A 74 1.06 5.87 -9.45
C LEU A 74 2.46 5.54 -10.01
N GLY A 75 3.32 4.94 -9.19
CA GLY A 75 4.63 4.46 -9.65
C GLY A 75 4.52 3.41 -10.77
N MET A 76 3.53 2.51 -10.70
CA MET A 76 3.27 1.51 -11.73
C MET A 76 2.75 2.15 -13.02
N PHE A 77 1.84 3.11 -12.90
CA PHE A 77 1.33 3.82 -14.08
C PHE A 77 2.44 4.62 -14.79
N LEU A 78 3.35 5.25 -14.05
CA LEU A 78 4.48 5.96 -14.68
C LEU A 78 5.53 5.02 -15.28
N ALA A 79 5.73 3.83 -14.69
CA ALA A 79 6.69 2.85 -15.19
C ALA A 79 6.17 1.99 -16.36
N ALA A 80 4.87 2.09 -16.70
CA ALA A 80 4.28 1.32 -17.77
C ALA A 80 4.95 1.64 -19.13
N PRO A 81 5.11 0.64 -20.02
CA PRO A 81 5.81 0.80 -21.29
C PRO A 81 4.93 1.50 -22.35
N TRP A 82 4.53 2.74 -22.11
CA TRP A 82 3.60 3.52 -22.96
C TRP A 82 4.02 3.63 -24.43
N ARG A 83 5.31 3.43 -24.74
CA ARG A 83 5.85 3.47 -26.10
C ARG A 83 5.73 2.15 -26.86
N GLU A 84 5.48 1.04 -26.18
CA GLU A 84 5.49 -0.32 -26.75
C GLU A 84 4.10 -0.76 -27.26
N GLY A 85 3.04 0.00 -26.92
CA GLY A 85 1.67 -0.25 -27.39
C GLY A 85 0.71 -0.58 -26.25
N TRP A 86 -0.60 -0.51 -26.53
CA TRP A 86 -1.63 -0.67 -25.48
C TRP A 86 -1.66 -2.07 -24.86
N VAL A 87 -1.42 -3.11 -25.67
CA VAL A 87 -1.41 -4.51 -25.21
C VAL A 87 -0.30 -4.75 -24.18
N ASP A 88 0.90 -4.21 -24.42
CA ASP A 88 2.02 -4.35 -23.47
C ASP A 88 1.82 -3.52 -22.20
N VAL A 89 1.22 -2.33 -22.32
CA VAL A 89 0.81 -1.51 -21.16
C VAL A 89 -0.21 -2.26 -20.31
N GLU A 90 -1.24 -2.81 -20.92
CA GLU A 90 -2.31 -3.54 -20.24
C GLU A 90 -1.76 -4.79 -19.54
N ALA A 91 -0.96 -5.60 -20.24
CA ALA A 91 -0.32 -6.78 -19.66
C ALA A 91 0.64 -6.41 -18.52
N PHE A 92 1.41 -5.33 -18.66
CA PHE A 92 2.30 -4.83 -17.62
C PHE A 92 1.51 -4.39 -16.38
N LEU A 93 0.48 -3.55 -16.54
CA LEU A 93 -0.32 -3.04 -15.44
C LEU A 93 -1.13 -4.14 -14.76
N ALA A 94 -1.71 -5.07 -15.52
CA ALA A 94 -2.41 -6.22 -14.96
C ALA A 94 -1.46 -7.07 -14.10
N GLY A 95 -0.27 -7.39 -14.62
CA GLY A 95 0.74 -8.13 -13.85
C GLY A 95 1.22 -7.36 -12.62
N ALA A 96 1.52 -6.07 -12.76
CA ALA A 96 2.04 -5.24 -11.68
C ALA A 96 1.00 -5.06 -10.56
N LEU A 97 -0.21 -4.61 -10.89
CA LEU A 97 -1.26 -4.30 -9.94
C LEU A 97 -1.83 -5.57 -9.26
N ALA A 98 -1.80 -6.74 -9.90
CA ALA A 98 -2.21 -7.99 -9.26
C ALA A 98 -1.27 -8.41 -8.11
N THR A 99 0.00 -8.03 -8.14
CA THR A 99 0.99 -8.40 -7.11
C THR A 99 0.96 -7.47 -5.90
N LEU A 100 0.55 -6.20 -6.09
CA LEU A 100 0.60 -5.18 -5.05
C LEU A 100 -0.22 -5.53 -3.79
N PRO A 101 -1.46 -6.06 -3.85
CA PRO A 101 -2.24 -6.27 -2.63
C PRO A 101 -1.56 -7.23 -1.65
N LEU A 102 -0.96 -8.33 -2.13
CA LEU A 102 -0.29 -9.27 -1.23
C LEU A 102 0.95 -8.64 -0.60
N ALA A 103 1.76 -7.92 -1.38
CA ALA A 103 2.91 -7.17 -0.86
C ALA A 103 2.49 -6.14 0.20
N LEU A 104 1.41 -5.39 -0.04
CA LEU A 104 0.87 -4.44 0.93
C LEU A 104 0.31 -5.13 2.18
N ALA A 105 -0.29 -6.32 2.05
CA ALA A 105 -0.70 -7.13 3.19
C ALA A 105 0.52 -7.56 4.02
N THR A 106 1.62 -7.96 3.38
CA THR A 106 2.89 -8.27 4.07
C THR A 106 3.47 -7.05 4.79
N ALA A 107 3.42 -5.86 4.19
CA ALA A 107 3.86 -4.64 4.85
C ALA A 107 3.01 -4.32 6.10
N ARG A 108 1.70 -4.60 6.05
CA ARG A 108 0.78 -4.44 7.19
C ARG A 108 1.02 -5.41 8.35
N LEU A 109 1.68 -6.55 8.11
CA LEU A 109 2.11 -7.44 9.18
C LEU A 109 3.08 -6.72 10.13
N GLY A 110 3.98 -5.87 9.62
CA GLY A 110 4.85 -5.04 10.44
C GLY A 110 4.06 -4.11 11.35
N CYS A 111 3.00 -3.49 10.82
CA CYS A 111 2.10 -2.65 11.61
C CYS A 111 1.42 -3.43 12.73
N LEU A 112 0.90 -4.63 12.40
CA LEU A 112 0.26 -5.51 13.37
C LEU A 112 1.21 -5.95 14.48
N LEU A 113 2.45 -6.34 14.15
CA LEU A 113 3.47 -6.77 15.11
C LEU A 113 3.88 -5.63 16.06
N LEU A 114 3.84 -4.39 15.58
CA LEU A 114 4.17 -3.20 16.37
C LEU A 114 2.97 -2.61 17.11
N GLY A 115 1.76 -3.16 16.92
CA GLY A 115 0.53 -2.56 17.43
C GLY A 115 0.32 -1.13 16.92
N CYS A 116 0.87 -0.81 15.74
CA CYS A 116 0.72 0.49 15.12
C CYS A 116 -0.34 0.41 14.01
N CYS A 117 -1.09 1.50 13.80
CA CYS A 117 -2.26 1.54 12.91
C CYS A 117 -3.49 0.72 13.37
N ASP A 118 -3.64 0.48 14.68
CA ASP A 118 -4.92 0.04 15.24
C ASP A 118 -5.99 1.13 15.08
N GLY A 119 -7.26 0.71 15.04
CA GLY A 119 -8.41 1.60 14.95
C GLY A 119 -8.81 2.21 16.30
N ALA A 120 -9.94 2.91 16.29
CA ALA A 120 -10.53 3.51 17.47
C ALA A 120 -10.78 2.47 18.57
N GLY A 121 -10.60 2.87 19.84
CA GLY A 121 -11.03 2.07 20.98
C GLY A 121 -12.55 2.09 21.09
N THR A 122 -13.22 0.94 21.01
CA THR A 122 -14.70 0.89 21.02
C THR A 122 -15.31 0.50 22.35
N GLY A 123 -14.51 0.11 23.35
CA GLY A 123 -14.93 -0.12 24.75
C GLY A 123 -16.02 -1.19 24.99
N ARG A 124 -16.74 -1.64 23.96
CA ARG A 124 -17.94 -2.48 24.04
C ARG A 124 -17.76 -3.88 23.46
N VAL A 125 -16.91 -4.05 22.44
CA VAL A 125 -16.74 -5.34 21.72
C VAL A 125 -15.28 -5.79 21.71
N TRP A 126 -14.34 -4.85 21.63
CA TRP A 126 -12.91 -5.12 21.74
C TRP A 126 -12.36 -4.42 22.99
N PRO A 127 -11.70 -5.16 23.91
CA PRO A 127 -11.25 -4.62 25.19
C PRO A 127 -10.12 -3.57 25.07
N SER A 128 -9.54 -3.36 23.89
CA SER A 128 -8.43 -2.43 23.67
C SER A 128 -8.66 -1.52 22.45
N ARG A 129 -8.47 -2.03 21.22
CA ARG A 129 -8.60 -1.28 19.96
C ARG A 129 -9.08 -2.17 18.83
N HIS A 130 -9.72 -1.60 17.81
CA HIS A 130 -10.07 -2.38 16.62
C HIS A 130 -8.82 -2.84 15.86
N PRO A 131 -8.71 -4.14 15.50
CA PRO A 131 -7.57 -4.67 14.76
C PRO A 131 -7.66 -4.33 13.26
N VAL A 132 -7.69 -3.03 12.93
CA VAL A 132 -7.86 -2.54 11.55
C VAL A 132 -6.75 -3.05 10.63
N ALA A 133 -5.53 -3.20 11.16
CA ALA A 133 -4.42 -3.81 10.41
C ALA A 133 -4.76 -5.23 9.92
N LEU A 134 -5.41 -6.05 10.75
CA LEU A 134 -5.84 -7.40 10.37
C LEU A 134 -6.92 -7.37 9.28
N TYR A 135 -7.88 -6.45 9.38
CA TYR A 135 -8.91 -6.28 8.34
C TYR A 135 -8.31 -5.80 7.02
N ASP A 136 -7.34 -4.88 7.05
CA ASP A 136 -6.63 -4.39 5.87
C ASP A 136 -5.83 -5.53 5.21
N MET A 137 -5.10 -6.33 6.01
CA MET A 137 -4.39 -7.52 5.52
C MET A 137 -5.33 -8.53 4.88
N THR A 138 -6.47 -8.81 5.52
CA THR A 138 -7.45 -9.78 5.03
C THR A 138 -8.07 -9.28 3.73
N GLY A 139 -8.51 -8.02 3.68
CA GLY A 139 -9.08 -7.41 2.48
C GLY A 139 -8.10 -7.36 1.32
N LEU A 140 -6.83 -7.02 1.57
CA LEU A 140 -5.77 -7.03 0.55
C LEU A 140 -5.45 -8.44 0.06
N THR A 141 -5.45 -9.44 0.94
CA THR A 141 -5.24 -10.85 0.57
C THR A 141 -6.40 -11.37 -0.29
N LEU A 142 -7.64 -11.07 0.09
CA LEU A 142 -8.82 -11.42 -0.72
C LEU A 142 -8.79 -10.71 -2.08
N LEU A 143 -8.44 -9.42 -2.10
CA LEU A 143 -8.27 -8.67 -3.35
C LEU A 143 -7.21 -9.32 -4.24
N HIS A 144 -6.05 -9.72 -3.69
CA HIS A 144 -5.04 -10.47 -4.44
C HIS A 144 -5.62 -11.75 -5.05
N LEU A 145 -6.36 -12.54 -4.29
CA LEU A 145 -6.96 -13.79 -4.76
C LEU A 145 -7.98 -13.55 -5.89
N VAL A 146 -8.76 -12.47 -5.82
CA VAL A 146 -9.69 -12.06 -6.89
C VAL A 146 -8.92 -11.64 -8.14
N LEU A 147 -7.94 -10.74 -8.00
CA LEU A 147 -7.17 -10.24 -9.13
C LEU A 147 -6.33 -11.33 -9.80
N SER A 148 -5.81 -12.29 -9.03
CA SER A 148 -5.04 -13.43 -9.58
C SER A 148 -5.85 -14.35 -10.50
N ARG A 149 -7.19 -14.27 -10.43
CA ARG A 149 -8.12 -15.05 -11.26
C ARG A 149 -8.86 -14.19 -12.29
N ALA A 150 -8.74 -12.88 -12.22
CA ALA A 150 -9.43 -11.97 -13.14
C ALA A 150 -8.73 -11.96 -14.51
N PRO A 151 -9.48 -11.83 -15.62
CA PRO A 151 -8.88 -11.60 -16.93
C PRO A 151 -8.09 -10.29 -16.93
N GLN A 152 -6.97 -10.26 -17.65
CA GLN A 152 -6.02 -9.12 -17.66
C GLN A 152 -6.68 -7.74 -17.85
N PRO A 153 -7.64 -7.53 -18.77
CA PRO A 153 -8.26 -6.23 -18.98
C PRO A 153 -9.00 -5.69 -17.74
N PHE A 154 -9.50 -6.59 -16.89
CA PHE A 154 -10.27 -6.21 -15.71
C PHE A 154 -9.41 -5.97 -14.47
N VAL A 155 -8.13 -6.38 -14.48
CA VAL A 155 -7.27 -6.29 -13.29
C VAL A 155 -7.04 -4.83 -12.86
N PRO A 156 -6.59 -3.89 -13.72
CA PRO A 156 -6.39 -2.50 -13.29
C PRO A 156 -7.64 -1.81 -12.70
N PRO A 157 -8.82 -1.84 -13.35
CA PRO A 157 -10.01 -1.21 -12.77
C PRO A 157 -10.47 -1.94 -11.50
N ALA A 158 -10.45 -3.28 -11.46
CA ALA A 158 -10.81 -4.04 -10.26
C ALA A 158 -9.85 -3.75 -9.09
N PHE A 159 -8.56 -3.58 -9.36
CA PHE A 159 -7.59 -3.14 -8.36
C PHE A 159 -7.95 -1.76 -7.82
N CYS A 160 -8.15 -0.76 -8.68
CA CYS A 160 -8.45 0.61 -8.24
C CYS A 160 -9.74 0.68 -7.41
N VAL A 161 -10.81 0.02 -7.87
CA VAL A 161 -12.09 -0.02 -7.15
C VAL A 161 -11.98 -0.81 -5.85
N GLY A 162 -11.39 -2.01 -5.89
CA GLY A 162 -11.25 -2.86 -4.72
C GLY A 162 -10.33 -2.27 -3.65
N PHE A 163 -9.20 -1.72 -4.06
CA PHE A 163 -8.24 -1.08 -3.15
C PHE A 163 -8.80 0.22 -2.57
N GLY A 164 -9.41 1.09 -3.40
CA GLY A 164 -10.06 2.31 -2.93
C GLY A 164 -11.25 2.03 -2.02
N GLY A 165 -12.10 1.07 -2.40
CA GLY A 165 -13.25 0.64 -1.60
C GLY A 165 -12.85 0.07 -0.24
N LEU A 166 -11.82 -0.78 -0.19
CA LEU A 166 -11.26 -1.27 1.07
C LEU A 166 -10.80 -0.13 1.98
N ARG A 167 -10.13 0.88 1.41
CA ARG A 167 -9.65 2.05 2.16
C ARG A 167 -10.81 2.86 2.74
N LEU A 168 -11.82 3.15 1.93
CA LEU A 168 -13.02 3.87 2.34
C LEU A 168 -13.80 3.12 3.42
N LEU A 169 -13.97 1.80 3.28
CA LEU A 169 -14.72 0.97 4.21
C LEU A 169 -14.03 0.88 5.59
N LEU A 170 -12.70 0.88 5.62
CA LEU A 170 -11.95 0.81 6.88
C LEU A 170 -11.74 2.17 7.55
N GLU A 171 -11.98 3.28 6.86
CA GLU A 171 -11.71 4.62 7.39
C GLU A 171 -12.55 4.99 8.64
N PRO A 172 -13.86 4.69 8.70
CA PRO A 172 -14.65 4.92 9.92
C PRO A 172 -14.10 4.18 11.14
N LEU A 173 -13.48 3.02 10.94
CA LEU A 173 -12.87 2.25 12.04
C LEU A 173 -11.58 2.88 12.54
N ARG A 174 -10.93 3.75 11.75
CA ARG A 174 -9.70 4.47 12.12
C ARG A 174 -9.97 5.79 12.83
N THR A 175 -11.03 6.50 12.48
CA THR A 175 -11.24 7.91 12.88
C THR A 175 -12.15 8.12 14.09
N VAL A 176 -12.84 7.09 14.60
CA VAL A 176 -13.84 7.20 15.70
C VAL A 176 -13.22 7.43 17.10
N SER A 177 -12.03 8.03 17.22
CA SER A 177 -11.44 8.33 18.53
C SER A 177 -10.65 9.64 18.54
N GLN A 178 -11.37 10.78 18.59
CA GLN A 178 -10.91 12.05 19.21
C GLN A 178 -12.10 12.94 19.66
N SER A 179 -13.16 12.36 20.23
CA SER A 179 -14.17 13.13 20.96
C SER A 179 -14.12 12.74 22.43
N GLY A 180 -13.11 13.24 23.13
CA GLY A 180 -12.88 13.11 24.57
C GLY A 180 -12.03 14.27 25.03
#